data_AF-A0A839Q1P2-F1
#
_entry.id   AF-A0A839Q1P2-F1
#
_cell.length_a   1.000
_cell.length_b   1.000
_cell.length_c   1.000
_cell.angle_alpha   90.00
_cell.angle_beta   90.00
_cell.angle_gamma   90.00
#
_symmetry.space_group_name_H-M   'P 1'
#
loop_
_entity.id
_entity.type
_entity.pdbx_description
1 polymer ?
#
loop_
_entity_poly.entity_id
_entity_poly.type
_entity_poly.pdbx_seq_one_letter_code
_entity_poly.pdbx_strand_id
1 'polypeptide(L)'
;MPELPEVGTRVSLRYRLPADAERPMTDVVGHILDPGNHPGAVVRVRTRHGDIVDVARDDVLAVRVVPEMPVRTGEIRNLEHAAALGWPGVEHRWLDGWLLRSGRGVTRRANSAVPLRFSSFAEVADVLDWYRNRGLPALVSAPDRLIRLPDGIQADAENLVMATDVVPSVSVSVAPRPDDAWRRLYQREVPVDVLTAVIDGHVGFGELAGAAVGRVAVTEAPDGTRWAGVSAVHVVESARRRGLARELCAGLLTWAHEHGATRAYVQVVAENTAARALYESMGFVVHHRSRYVRAEHLLSRNR
;
A
#
# COMPACT_ATOMS: atom_id res chain seq x y z
N MET A 1 7.02 29.40 24.82
CA MET A 1 7.02 28.94 23.42
C MET A 1 6.33 27.59 23.38
N PRO A 2 5.45 27.32 22.40
CA PRO A 2 4.71 26.05 22.35
C PRO A 2 5.67 24.87 22.13
N GLU A 3 5.51 23.79 22.89
CA GLU A 3 6.23 22.54 22.66
C GLU A 3 5.91 22.01 21.26
N LEU A 4 6.93 21.59 20.50
CA LEU A 4 6.75 21.12 19.13
C LEU A 4 6.76 19.60 19.08
N PRO A 5 5.81 18.97 18.37
CA PRO A 5 5.79 17.53 18.18
C PRO A 5 7.04 16.99 17.46
N GLU A 6 7.22 15.68 17.52
CA GLU A 6 8.32 15.01 16.83
C GLU A 6 8.26 15.17 15.31
N VAL A 7 9.43 15.05 14.68
CA VAL A 7 9.58 14.98 13.22
C VAL A 7 8.63 13.92 12.65
N GLY A 8 7.93 14.26 11.58
CA GLY A 8 6.92 13.42 10.95
C GLY A 8 5.51 13.59 11.51
N THR A 9 5.31 14.37 12.58
CA THR A 9 3.95 14.67 13.07
C THR A 9 3.25 15.66 12.15
N ARG A 10 2.01 15.37 11.75
CA ARG A 10 1.17 16.31 11.00
C ARG A 10 0.58 17.36 11.94
N VAL A 11 0.87 18.62 11.66
CA VAL A 11 0.46 19.76 12.48
C VAL A 11 -0.25 20.83 11.65
N SER A 12 -1.10 21.60 12.32
CA SER A 12 -1.42 22.97 11.93
C SER A 12 -0.58 23.89 12.81
N LEU A 13 0.35 24.61 12.20
CA LEU A 13 1.26 25.55 12.87
C LEU A 13 0.85 26.98 12.51
N ARG A 14 0.46 27.75 13.53
CA ARG A 14 0.14 29.17 13.41
C ARG A 14 1.39 29.99 13.71
N TYR A 15 1.72 30.94 12.84
CA TYR A 15 2.89 31.79 13.02
C TYR A 15 2.66 33.24 12.62
N ARG A 16 3.46 34.13 13.24
CA ARG A 16 3.46 35.57 12.99
C ARG A 16 4.08 35.87 11.63
N LEU A 17 3.49 36.80 10.90
CA LEU A 17 4.04 37.32 9.65
C LEU A 17 4.83 38.62 9.91
N PRO A 18 5.72 39.02 8.98
CA PRO A 18 6.39 40.32 9.02
C PRO A 18 5.39 41.48 9.22
N ALA A 19 5.85 42.56 9.86
CA ALA A 19 4.98 43.68 10.25
C ALA A 19 4.32 44.43 9.08
N ASP A 20 4.90 44.31 7.89
CA ASP A 20 4.41 44.86 6.62
C ASP A 20 3.43 43.94 5.87
N ALA A 21 3.16 42.74 6.39
CA ALA A 21 2.18 41.83 5.81
C ALA A 21 0.74 42.32 6.04
N GLU A 22 -0.13 42.10 5.05
CA GLU A 22 -1.57 42.46 5.12
C GLU A 22 -2.32 41.83 6.30
N ARG A 23 -1.78 40.73 6.85
CA ARG A 23 -2.32 40.00 7.99
C ARG A 23 -1.22 39.75 9.02
N PRO A 24 -1.50 39.83 10.32
CA PRO A 24 -0.49 39.68 11.37
C PRO A 24 0.02 38.25 11.58
N MET A 25 -0.70 37.25 11.06
CA MET A 25 -0.38 35.83 11.23
C MET A 25 -1.04 34.98 10.15
N THR A 26 -0.51 33.78 9.95
CA THR A 26 -1.08 32.76 9.06
C THR A 26 -0.87 31.36 9.62
N ASP A 27 -1.49 30.37 8.99
CA ASP A 27 -1.40 28.95 9.36
C ASP A 27 -0.71 28.16 8.24
N VAL A 28 0.19 27.23 8.60
CA VAL A 28 0.70 26.19 7.71
C VAL A 28 0.27 24.83 8.22
N VAL A 29 -0.29 24.00 7.33
CA VAL A 29 -0.65 22.61 7.64
C VAL A 29 0.28 21.67 6.90
N GLY A 30 0.95 20.80 7.63
CA GLY A 30 1.98 19.93 7.07
C GLY A 30 2.67 19.06 8.10
N HIS A 31 3.72 18.38 7.68
CA HIS A 31 4.53 17.52 8.55
C HIS A 31 5.76 18.28 9.04
N ILE A 32 6.07 18.14 10.33
CA ILE A 32 7.32 18.66 10.90
C ILE A 32 8.49 17.91 10.27
N LEU A 33 9.39 18.62 9.59
CA LEU A 33 10.68 18.09 9.14
C LEU A 33 11.78 18.38 10.15
N ASP A 34 11.70 19.54 10.81
CA ASP A 34 12.61 19.95 11.88
C ASP A 34 11.81 20.76 12.91
N PRO A 35 11.75 20.33 14.18
CA PRO A 35 11.07 21.09 15.23
C PRO A 35 11.88 22.31 15.70
N GLY A 36 13.12 22.53 15.25
CA GLY A 36 13.90 23.71 15.64
C GLY A 36 14.12 23.78 17.15
N ASN A 37 14.65 22.71 17.74
CA ASN A 37 14.81 22.53 19.20
C ASN A 37 15.94 23.37 19.83
N HIS A 38 16.54 24.30 19.08
CA HIS A 38 17.63 25.15 19.55
C HIS A 38 17.28 26.64 19.40
N PRO A 39 17.84 27.53 20.24
CA PRO A 39 17.60 28.97 20.13
C PRO A 39 18.01 29.52 18.77
N GLY A 40 17.18 30.36 18.16
CA GLY A 40 17.40 30.90 16.81
C GLY A 40 17.17 29.91 15.66
N ALA A 41 16.68 28.71 15.95
CA ALA A 41 16.34 27.73 14.93
C ALA A 41 15.07 28.10 14.17
N VAL A 42 14.89 27.46 13.02
CA VAL A 42 13.66 27.49 12.24
C VAL A 42 12.90 26.18 12.44
N VAL A 43 11.59 26.28 12.55
CA VAL A 43 10.68 25.14 12.46
C VAL A 43 10.39 24.93 10.99
N ARG A 44 10.68 23.73 10.49
CA ARG A 44 10.48 23.39 9.09
C ARG A 44 9.25 22.52 8.94
N VAL A 45 8.26 23.01 8.19
CA VAL A 45 7.01 22.28 7.90
C VAL A 45 6.91 22.01 6.40
N ARG A 46 6.73 20.74 6.02
CA ARG A 46 6.42 20.35 4.63
C ARG A 46 4.91 20.33 4.42
N THR A 47 4.40 21.17 3.53
CA THR A 47 2.97 21.20 3.19
C THR A 47 2.55 19.95 2.42
N ARG A 48 1.25 19.74 2.26
CA ARG A 48 0.72 18.64 1.42
C ARG A 48 1.16 18.72 -0.05
N HIS A 49 1.57 19.89 -0.53
CA HIS A 49 2.00 20.12 -1.90
C HIS A 49 3.52 19.95 -2.07
N GLY A 50 4.23 19.60 -1.00
CA GLY A 50 5.68 19.41 -1.01
C GLY A 50 6.47 20.68 -0.68
N ASP A 51 5.82 21.85 -0.61
CA ASP A 51 6.49 23.10 -0.24
C ASP A 51 7.06 23.03 1.17
N ILE A 52 8.25 23.60 1.35
CA ILE A 52 8.88 23.72 2.66
C ILE A 52 8.65 25.14 3.16
N VAL A 53 7.99 25.25 4.32
CA VAL A 53 7.78 26.51 5.03
C VAL A 53 8.68 26.51 6.25
N ASP A 54 9.67 27.40 6.23
CA ASP A 54 10.55 27.68 7.37
C ASP A 54 9.96 28.82 8.19
N VAL A 55 9.72 28.56 9.48
CA VAL A 55 9.13 29.51 10.42
C VAL A 55 10.13 29.76 11.54
N ALA A 56 10.50 31.01 11.80
CA ALA A 56 11.34 31.33 12.94
C ALA A 56 10.68 30.83 14.23
N ARG A 57 11.45 30.18 15.09
CA ARG A 57 10.92 29.53 16.29
C ARG A 57 10.21 30.52 17.24
N ASP A 58 10.62 31.77 17.24
CA ASP A 58 10.03 32.89 17.99
C ASP A 58 8.72 33.44 17.38
N ASP A 59 8.45 33.12 16.12
CA ASP A 59 7.22 33.49 15.43
C ASP A 59 6.13 32.43 15.53
N VAL A 60 6.43 31.24 16.07
CA VAL A 60 5.41 30.20 16.29
C VAL A 60 4.47 30.60 17.43
N LEU A 61 3.21 30.84 17.08
CA LEU A 61 2.16 31.27 18.00
C LEU A 61 1.41 30.07 18.61
N ALA A 62 1.14 29.05 17.81
CA ALA A 62 0.45 27.83 18.26
C ALA A 62 0.77 26.64 17.35
N VAL A 63 0.74 25.44 17.92
CA VAL A 63 0.82 24.19 17.16
C VAL A 63 -0.30 23.26 17.61
N ARG A 64 -0.99 22.66 16.65
CA ARG A 64 -2.01 21.64 16.91
C ARG A 64 -1.68 20.40 16.08
N VAL A 65 -1.55 19.25 16.74
CA VAL A 65 -1.52 17.96 16.02
C VAL A 65 -2.86 17.78 15.33
N VAL A 66 -2.83 17.53 14.03
CA VAL A 66 -4.04 17.25 13.24
C VAL A 66 -3.99 15.80 12.76
N PRO A 67 -5.14 15.10 12.71
CA PRO A 67 -5.18 13.77 12.15
C PRO A 67 -4.62 13.77 10.72
N GLU A 68 -4.07 12.64 10.30
CA GLU A 68 -3.76 12.45 8.89
C GLU A 68 -4.98 12.72 8.01
N MET A 69 -4.74 13.15 6.77
CA MET A 69 -5.86 13.31 5.85
C MET A 69 -6.59 11.98 5.72
N PRO A 70 -7.92 11.94 5.94
CA PRO A 70 -8.64 10.70 5.78
C PRO A 70 -8.53 10.28 4.32
N VAL A 71 -7.95 9.10 4.10
CA VAL A 71 -7.97 8.42 2.80
C VAL A 71 -9.40 8.42 2.29
N ARG A 72 -9.68 8.88 1.08
CA ARG A 72 -11.03 8.92 0.52
C ARG A 72 -11.45 7.55 -0.03
N THR A 73 -12.74 7.28 -0.12
CA THR A 73 -13.27 6.04 -0.72
C THR A 73 -12.80 5.86 -2.17
N GLY A 74 -12.67 6.95 -2.93
CA GLY A 74 -12.12 6.92 -4.29
C GLY A 74 -10.66 6.48 -4.32
N GLU A 75 -9.83 6.93 -3.37
CA GLU A 75 -8.41 6.54 -3.28
C GLU A 75 -8.26 5.05 -2.94
N ILE A 76 -9.11 4.52 -2.04
CA ILE A 76 -9.14 3.06 -1.77
C ILE A 76 -9.46 2.30 -3.04
N ARG A 77 -10.52 2.71 -3.76
CA ARG A 77 -10.94 2.05 -4.99
C ARG A 77 -9.83 2.04 -6.04
N ASN A 78 -9.13 3.16 -6.22
CA ASN A 78 -8.08 3.29 -7.21
C ASN A 78 -6.86 2.42 -6.87
N LEU A 79 -6.43 2.41 -5.61
CA LEU A 79 -5.35 1.54 -5.15
C LEU A 79 -5.74 0.06 -5.29
N GLU A 80 -6.93 -0.33 -4.81
CA GLU A 80 -7.39 -1.72 -4.90
C GLU A 80 -7.60 -2.18 -6.35
N HIS A 81 -7.98 -1.28 -7.26
CA HIS A 81 -8.03 -1.57 -8.69
C HIS A 81 -6.64 -1.93 -9.21
N ALA A 82 -5.65 -1.05 -9.01
CA ALA A 82 -4.27 -1.32 -9.41
C ALA A 82 -3.74 -2.59 -8.72
N ALA A 83 -4.06 -2.81 -7.45
CA ALA A 83 -3.64 -4.01 -6.71
C ALA A 83 -4.25 -5.31 -7.25
N ALA A 84 -5.49 -5.26 -7.74
CA ALA A 84 -6.13 -6.41 -8.35
C ALA A 84 -5.51 -6.72 -9.73
N LEU A 85 -5.17 -5.71 -10.54
CA LEU A 85 -4.48 -5.88 -11.82
C LEU A 85 -3.02 -6.35 -11.64
N GLY A 86 -2.36 -5.91 -10.56
CA GLY A 86 -0.97 -6.26 -10.24
C GLY A 86 -0.79 -7.67 -9.69
N TRP A 87 -1.88 -8.36 -9.34
CA TRP A 87 -1.89 -9.79 -8.98
C TRP A 87 -3.25 -10.43 -9.35
N PRO A 88 -3.52 -10.63 -10.65
CA PRO A 88 -4.84 -10.95 -11.17
C PRO A 88 -5.15 -12.46 -11.21
N GLY A 89 -4.20 -13.30 -10.83
CA GLY A 89 -4.30 -14.75 -11.10
C GLY A 89 -4.11 -15.08 -12.59
N VAL A 90 -4.18 -16.36 -12.93
CA VAL A 90 -4.05 -16.85 -14.31
C VAL A 90 -5.37 -16.80 -15.08
N GLU A 91 -6.49 -16.79 -14.37
CA GLU A 91 -7.83 -16.57 -14.92
C GLU A 91 -8.52 -15.43 -14.18
N HIS A 92 -9.17 -14.54 -14.92
CA HIS A 92 -9.93 -13.45 -14.35
C HIS A 92 -11.16 -13.11 -15.19
N ARG A 93 -12.17 -12.51 -14.55
CA ARG A 93 -13.40 -12.06 -15.20
C ARG A 93 -13.94 -10.83 -14.50
N TRP A 94 -14.35 -9.84 -15.29
CA TRP A 94 -15.18 -8.74 -14.80
C TRP A 94 -16.64 -9.20 -14.67
N LEU A 95 -17.25 -8.90 -13.52
CA LEU A 95 -18.65 -9.17 -13.21
C LEU A 95 -19.21 -7.93 -12.51
N ASP A 96 -19.91 -7.06 -13.22
CA ASP A 96 -20.63 -5.90 -12.68
C ASP A 96 -19.87 -5.08 -11.64
N GLY A 97 -18.61 -4.72 -11.96
CA GLY A 97 -17.75 -3.94 -11.07
C GLY A 97 -16.92 -4.76 -10.09
N TRP A 98 -17.04 -6.08 -10.11
CA TRP A 98 -16.17 -7.02 -9.43
C TRP A 98 -15.11 -7.57 -10.40
N LEU A 99 -13.88 -7.70 -9.92
CA LEU A 99 -12.85 -8.48 -10.60
C LEU A 99 -12.71 -9.83 -9.90
N LEU A 100 -13.19 -10.89 -10.55
CA LEU A 100 -13.01 -12.27 -10.12
C LEU A 100 -11.64 -12.73 -10.62
N ARG A 101 -10.86 -13.36 -9.73
CA ARG A 101 -9.50 -13.82 -10.06
C ARG A 101 -9.20 -15.19 -9.45
N SER A 102 -8.51 -16.02 -10.23
CA SER A 102 -8.09 -17.37 -9.87
C SER A 102 -6.63 -17.57 -10.28
N GLY A 103 -5.78 -17.85 -9.29
CA GLY A 103 -4.42 -18.33 -9.42
C GLY A 103 -4.29 -19.71 -8.78
N ARG A 104 -5.16 -20.66 -9.17
CA ARG A 104 -5.13 -22.08 -8.76
C ARG A 104 -5.20 -22.34 -7.25
N GLY A 105 -5.83 -21.44 -6.48
CA GLY A 105 -5.93 -21.55 -5.01
C GLY A 105 -4.64 -21.24 -4.23
N VAL A 106 -3.53 -20.91 -4.89
CA VAL A 106 -2.19 -20.83 -4.26
C VAL A 106 -2.03 -19.68 -3.26
N THR A 107 -2.65 -18.52 -3.55
CA THR A 107 -2.64 -17.37 -2.63
C THR A 107 -4.02 -16.72 -2.57
N ARG A 108 -4.41 -16.17 -1.41
CA ARG A 108 -5.65 -15.38 -1.29
C ARG A 108 -5.66 -14.19 -2.25
N ARG A 109 -4.50 -13.54 -2.44
CA ARG A 109 -4.35 -12.43 -3.40
C ARG A 109 -4.52 -12.87 -4.85
N ALA A 110 -4.22 -14.09 -5.26
CA ALA A 110 -4.54 -14.53 -6.62
C ALA A 110 -5.95 -15.13 -6.75
N ASN A 111 -6.61 -15.42 -5.62
CA ASN A 111 -7.83 -16.23 -5.56
C ASN A 111 -8.88 -15.57 -4.68
N SER A 112 -9.39 -14.41 -5.10
CA SER A 112 -10.46 -13.70 -4.40
C SER A 112 -11.19 -12.74 -5.34
N ALA A 113 -12.51 -12.64 -5.27
CA ALA A 113 -13.24 -11.57 -5.95
C ALA A 113 -12.97 -10.23 -5.26
N VAL A 114 -12.80 -9.15 -6.05
CA VAL A 114 -12.54 -7.79 -5.54
C VAL A 114 -13.69 -6.86 -5.97
N PRO A 115 -14.51 -6.35 -5.03
CA PRO A 115 -15.69 -5.52 -5.32
C PRO A 115 -15.29 -4.05 -5.54
N LEU A 116 -14.70 -3.74 -6.70
CA LEU A 116 -14.17 -2.39 -6.99
C LEU A 116 -15.29 -1.36 -7.18
N ARG A 117 -16.44 -1.77 -7.72
CA ARG A 117 -17.68 -0.97 -7.75
C ARG A 117 -18.83 -1.75 -7.11
N PHE A 118 -18.79 -1.90 -5.79
CA PHE A 118 -19.86 -2.53 -5.04
C PHE A 118 -21.16 -1.70 -5.11
N SER A 119 -22.25 -2.35 -5.51
CA SER A 119 -23.61 -1.79 -5.49
C SER A 119 -24.52 -2.59 -4.55
N SER A 120 -24.41 -3.92 -4.57
CA SER A 120 -25.20 -4.85 -3.77
C SER A 120 -24.46 -6.18 -3.57
N PHE A 121 -25.08 -7.12 -2.84
CA PHE A 121 -24.59 -8.48 -2.73
C PHE A 121 -25.19 -9.43 -3.78
N ALA A 122 -25.90 -8.91 -4.80
CA ALA A 122 -26.54 -9.73 -5.82
C ALA A 122 -25.55 -10.61 -6.58
N GLU A 123 -24.36 -10.09 -6.87
CA GLU A 123 -23.31 -10.78 -7.63
C GLU A 123 -22.64 -11.91 -6.82
N VAL A 124 -22.88 -12.03 -5.51
CA VAL A 124 -22.22 -13.03 -4.66
C VAL A 124 -22.58 -14.45 -5.07
N ALA A 125 -23.79 -14.69 -5.58
CA ALA A 125 -24.20 -15.99 -6.10
C ALA A 125 -23.35 -16.40 -7.33
N ASP A 126 -23.15 -15.49 -8.27
CA ASP A 126 -22.32 -15.71 -9.45
C ASP A 126 -20.83 -15.87 -9.09
N VAL A 127 -20.35 -15.12 -8.08
CA VAL A 127 -19.00 -15.29 -7.51
C VAL A 127 -18.85 -16.71 -6.97
N LEU A 128 -19.80 -17.19 -6.16
CA LEU A 128 -19.77 -18.55 -5.61
C LEU A 128 -19.72 -19.60 -6.72
N ASP A 129 -20.56 -19.48 -7.74
CA ASP A 129 -20.60 -20.42 -8.86
C ASP A 129 -19.30 -20.42 -9.67
N TRP A 130 -18.70 -19.24 -9.89
CA TRP A 130 -17.44 -19.12 -10.62
C TRP A 130 -16.27 -19.86 -9.94
N TYR A 131 -16.18 -19.76 -8.61
CA TYR A 131 -15.16 -20.48 -7.84
C TYR A 131 -15.50 -21.98 -7.66
N ARG A 132 -16.78 -22.32 -7.47
CA ARG A 132 -17.23 -23.72 -7.35
C ARG A 132 -16.93 -24.53 -8.61
N ASN A 133 -17.15 -23.96 -9.79
CA ASN A 133 -16.84 -24.59 -11.08
C ASN A 133 -15.33 -24.85 -11.28
N ARG A 134 -14.47 -24.29 -10.43
CA ARG A 134 -13.02 -24.50 -10.40
C ARG A 134 -12.55 -25.36 -9.22
N GLY A 135 -13.47 -25.85 -8.39
CA GLY A 135 -13.14 -26.57 -7.16
C GLY A 135 -12.40 -25.71 -6.13
N LEU A 136 -12.59 -24.39 -6.15
CA LEU A 136 -11.90 -23.44 -5.29
C LEU A 136 -12.86 -22.80 -4.27
N PRO A 137 -12.36 -22.39 -3.09
CA PRO A 137 -13.14 -21.59 -2.17
C PRO A 137 -13.39 -20.18 -2.73
N ALA A 138 -14.61 -19.68 -2.57
CA ALA A 138 -14.96 -18.31 -2.95
C ALA A 138 -14.56 -17.34 -1.83
N LEU A 139 -13.48 -16.60 -2.06
CA LEU A 139 -13.07 -15.51 -1.17
C LEU A 139 -13.45 -14.17 -1.78
N VAL A 140 -13.83 -13.22 -0.93
CA VAL A 140 -13.96 -11.80 -1.27
C VAL A 140 -12.85 -11.05 -0.56
N SER A 141 -12.03 -10.33 -1.32
CA SER A 141 -11.14 -9.28 -0.78
C SER A 141 -12.02 -8.07 -0.53
N ALA A 142 -12.24 -7.72 0.74
CA ALA A 142 -13.19 -6.71 1.18
C ALA A 142 -12.44 -5.52 1.79
N PRO A 143 -12.08 -4.49 1.00
CA PRO A 143 -11.50 -3.26 1.51
C PRO A 143 -12.51 -2.49 2.33
N ASP A 144 -12.08 -1.97 3.48
CA ASP A 144 -12.92 -1.13 4.32
C ASP A 144 -13.50 0.02 3.49
N ARG A 145 -14.77 0.34 3.71
CA ARG A 145 -15.52 1.44 3.05
C ARG A 145 -15.83 1.25 1.56
N LEU A 146 -15.30 0.21 0.89
CA LEU A 146 -15.83 -0.22 -0.42
C LEU A 146 -17.01 -1.17 -0.24
N ILE A 147 -16.93 -2.03 0.77
CA ILE A 147 -17.99 -2.96 1.14
C ILE A 147 -18.21 -2.90 2.65
N ARG A 148 -19.47 -2.85 3.08
CA ARG A 148 -19.82 -2.91 4.50
C ARG A 148 -20.03 -4.37 4.89
N LEU A 149 -19.02 -4.93 5.52
CA LEU A 149 -19.09 -6.28 6.07
C LEU A 149 -20.10 -6.35 7.23
N PRO A 150 -20.84 -7.46 7.40
CA PRO A 150 -21.68 -7.70 8.57
C PRO A 150 -20.86 -7.70 9.86
N ASP A 151 -21.47 -7.23 10.95
CA ASP A 151 -20.85 -7.29 12.27
C ASP A 151 -20.60 -8.76 12.67
N GLY A 152 -19.43 -9.03 13.23
CA GLY A 152 -19.04 -10.39 13.66
C GLY A 152 -18.71 -11.36 12.52
N ILE A 153 -18.64 -10.92 11.25
CA ILE A 153 -18.24 -11.81 10.16
C ILE A 153 -16.83 -12.38 10.41
N GLN A 154 -16.69 -13.70 10.25
CA GLN A 154 -15.38 -14.35 10.33
C GLN A 154 -14.57 -14.02 9.08
N ALA A 155 -13.40 -13.40 9.28
CA ALA A 155 -12.41 -13.16 8.24
C ALA A 155 -11.34 -14.27 8.25
N ASP A 156 -10.97 -14.75 7.05
CA ASP A 156 -9.88 -15.71 6.85
C ASP A 156 -8.50 -15.05 7.07
N ALA A 157 -8.42 -13.74 6.85
CA ALA A 157 -7.25 -12.91 7.17
C ALA A 157 -7.63 -11.43 7.11
N GLU A 158 -6.95 -10.61 7.91
CA GLU A 158 -6.99 -9.15 7.83
C GLU A 158 -5.64 -8.63 7.31
N ASN A 159 -5.69 -7.70 6.37
CA ASN A 159 -4.54 -7.01 5.82
C ASN A 159 -4.58 -5.53 6.17
N LEU A 160 -3.40 -4.98 6.46
CA LEU A 160 -3.10 -3.57 6.33
C LEU A 160 -2.57 -3.32 4.92
N VAL A 161 -3.26 -2.46 4.17
CA VAL A 161 -2.75 -1.93 2.92
C VAL A 161 -2.01 -0.65 3.26
N MET A 162 -0.70 -0.64 3.02
CA MET A 162 0.16 0.49 3.31
C MET A 162 0.66 1.11 2.01
N ALA A 163 0.80 2.44 1.98
CA ALA A 163 1.19 3.18 0.80
C ALA A 163 2.28 4.22 1.11
N THR A 164 3.09 4.53 0.12
CA THR A 164 4.08 5.63 0.13
C THR A 164 4.20 6.21 -1.28
N ASP A 165 4.86 7.35 -1.40
CA ASP A 165 5.35 7.86 -2.68
C ASP A 165 6.63 7.10 -3.07
N VAL A 166 6.81 6.91 -4.38
CA VAL A 166 8.00 6.26 -4.93
C VAL A 166 9.13 7.28 -5.01
N VAL A 167 10.22 7.01 -4.31
CA VAL A 167 11.46 7.79 -4.38
C VAL A 167 12.58 6.84 -4.82
N PRO A 168 13.14 6.99 -6.03
CA PRO A 168 14.28 6.18 -6.45
C PRO A 168 15.48 6.47 -5.54
N SER A 169 16.24 5.44 -5.17
CA SER A 169 17.33 5.57 -4.19
C SER A 169 18.53 4.68 -4.47
N VAL A 170 18.30 3.38 -4.66
CA VAL A 170 19.34 2.39 -4.99
C VAL A 170 18.90 1.57 -6.19
N SER A 171 19.85 0.98 -6.91
CA SER A 171 19.56 0.08 -8.04
C SER A 171 19.81 -1.36 -7.63
N VAL A 172 18.92 -2.26 -8.03
CA VAL A 172 19.10 -3.72 -7.90
C VAL A 172 18.76 -4.38 -9.22
N SER A 173 19.31 -5.56 -9.47
CA SER A 173 18.94 -6.35 -10.64
C SER A 173 17.49 -6.78 -10.54
N VAL A 174 16.70 -6.50 -11.57
CA VAL A 174 15.28 -6.88 -11.66
C VAL A 174 15.04 -7.55 -13.00
N ALA A 175 14.67 -8.83 -12.97
CA ALA A 175 14.36 -9.63 -14.16
C ALA A 175 12.85 -9.62 -14.44
N PRO A 176 12.40 -9.79 -15.70
CA PRO A 176 10.97 -9.86 -16.04
C PRO A 176 10.31 -11.19 -15.63
N ARG A 177 11.09 -12.21 -15.27
CA ARG A 177 10.61 -13.53 -14.81
C ARG A 177 11.48 -14.05 -13.67
N PRO A 178 10.93 -14.85 -12.74
CA PRO A 178 11.72 -15.48 -11.68
C PRO A 178 12.43 -16.71 -12.23
N ASP A 179 13.76 -16.72 -12.12
CA ASP A 179 14.57 -17.89 -12.42
C ASP A 179 14.52 -18.94 -11.29
N ASP A 180 15.27 -20.03 -11.45
CA ASP A 180 15.29 -21.11 -10.47
C ASP A 180 15.91 -20.68 -9.14
N ALA A 181 16.90 -19.77 -9.17
CA ALA A 181 17.54 -19.25 -7.96
C ALA A 181 16.56 -18.42 -7.14
N TRP A 182 15.85 -17.49 -7.80
CA TRP A 182 14.81 -16.67 -7.19
C TRP A 182 13.74 -17.55 -6.53
N ARG A 183 13.27 -18.59 -7.22
CA ARG A 183 12.24 -19.50 -6.69
C ARG A 183 12.71 -20.32 -5.49
N ARG A 184 13.99 -20.76 -5.47
CA ARG A 184 14.58 -21.42 -4.31
C ARG A 184 14.65 -20.48 -3.09
N LEU A 185 15.03 -19.23 -3.30
CA LEU A 185 15.11 -18.23 -2.24
C LEU A 185 13.74 -17.79 -1.72
N TYR A 186 12.69 -17.79 -2.55
CA TYR A 186 11.36 -17.38 -2.12
C TYR A 186 10.71 -18.36 -1.13
N GLN A 187 11.15 -19.62 -1.10
CA GLN A 187 10.71 -20.67 -0.16
C GLN A 187 9.19 -20.86 -0.11
N ARG A 188 8.49 -20.58 -1.21
CA ARG A 188 7.05 -20.82 -1.37
C ARG A 188 6.77 -21.35 -2.76
N GLU A 189 5.94 -22.39 -2.84
CA GLU A 189 5.53 -22.97 -4.10
C GLU A 189 4.42 -22.12 -4.75
N VAL A 190 4.84 -21.14 -5.54
CA VAL A 190 3.93 -20.37 -6.41
C VAL A 190 4.31 -20.61 -7.86
N PRO A 191 3.40 -21.11 -8.70
CA PRO A 191 3.65 -21.31 -10.13
C PRO A 191 4.13 -20.03 -10.82
N VAL A 192 5.06 -20.17 -11.78
CA VAL A 192 5.66 -19.04 -12.48
C VAL A 192 4.61 -18.20 -13.20
N ASP A 193 3.61 -18.83 -13.82
CA ASP A 193 2.51 -18.13 -14.48
C ASP A 193 1.69 -17.27 -13.51
N VAL A 194 1.41 -17.76 -12.30
CA VAL A 194 0.77 -16.97 -11.22
C VAL A 194 1.67 -15.83 -10.75
N LEU A 195 2.99 -16.06 -10.63
CA LEU A 195 3.95 -15.03 -10.25
C LEU A 195 4.05 -13.93 -11.33
N THR A 196 4.09 -14.29 -12.61
CA THR A 196 4.27 -13.33 -13.72
C THR A 196 2.96 -12.68 -14.17
N ALA A 197 1.80 -13.14 -13.68
CA ALA A 197 0.52 -12.57 -14.08
C ALA A 197 0.40 -11.10 -13.66
N VAL A 198 0.04 -10.25 -14.63
CA VAL A 198 -0.28 -8.82 -14.50
C VAL A 198 -1.22 -8.45 -15.64
N ILE A 199 -2.22 -7.60 -15.38
CA ILE A 199 -3.09 -7.02 -16.42
C ILE A 199 -2.57 -5.62 -16.74
N ASP A 200 -2.35 -5.33 -18.02
CA ASP A 200 -1.99 -4.01 -18.55
C ASP A 200 -0.87 -3.29 -17.77
N GLY A 201 0.18 -4.04 -17.44
CA GLY A 201 1.24 -3.56 -16.57
C GLY A 201 2.56 -4.31 -16.73
N HIS A 202 3.51 -3.96 -15.87
CA HIS A 202 4.84 -4.58 -15.84
C HIS A 202 5.02 -5.39 -14.57
N VAL A 203 5.86 -6.42 -14.62
CA VAL A 203 6.25 -7.22 -13.45
C VAL A 203 7.76 -7.40 -13.45
N GLY A 204 8.33 -7.30 -12.26
CA GLY A 204 9.76 -7.43 -12.01
C GLY A 204 10.05 -8.34 -10.82
N PHE A 205 11.15 -9.07 -10.90
CA PHE A 205 11.64 -10.01 -9.90
C PHE A 205 13.06 -9.60 -9.51
N GLY A 206 13.19 -9.04 -8.31
CA GLY A 206 14.48 -8.62 -7.77
C GLY A 206 15.13 -9.71 -6.95
N GLU A 207 16.44 -9.80 -7.03
CA GLU A 207 17.30 -10.61 -6.18
C GLU A 207 18.44 -9.74 -5.65
N LEU A 208 18.82 -9.95 -4.39
CA LEU A 208 19.94 -9.27 -3.76
C LEU A 208 20.80 -10.27 -2.96
N ALA A 209 22.10 -10.25 -3.24
CA ALA A 209 23.14 -10.98 -2.52
C ALA A 209 22.90 -12.51 -2.39
N GLY A 210 22.20 -13.14 -3.33
CA GLY A 210 21.87 -14.57 -3.26
C GLY A 210 21.04 -14.96 -2.04
N ALA A 211 20.36 -14.00 -1.40
CA ALA A 211 19.79 -14.16 -0.07
C ALA A 211 18.42 -13.48 0.10
N ALA A 212 18.12 -12.47 -0.70
CA ALA A 212 16.86 -11.75 -0.64
C ALA A 212 16.20 -11.72 -2.02
N VAL A 213 14.88 -11.93 -2.04
CA VAL A 213 14.06 -11.88 -3.25
C VAL A 213 12.78 -11.12 -3.03
N GLY A 214 12.27 -10.51 -4.10
CA GLY A 214 11.02 -9.78 -4.07
C GLY A 214 10.43 -9.61 -5.47
N ARG A 215 9.14 -9.34 -5.50
CA ARG A 215 8.38 -9.05 -6.73
C ARG A 215 7.79 -7.66 -6.66
N VAL A 216 7.80 -6.97 -7.78
CA VAL A 216 7.11 -5.70 -7.96
C VAL A 216 6.23 -5.77 -9.20
N ALA A 217 5.03 -5.19 -9.15
CA ALA A 217 4.18 -5.01 -10.32
C ALA A 217 3.80 -3.53 -10.46
N VAL A 218 3.85 -3.00 -11.68
CA VAL A 218 3.44 -1.63 -11.99
C VAL A 218 2.17 -1.67 -12.82
N THR A 219 1.11 -1.08 -12.28
CA THR A 219 -0.23 -1.05 -12.89
C THR A 219 -0.88 0.31 -12.69
N GLU A 220 -1.71 0.73 -13.63
CA GLU A 220 -2.39 2.02 -13.60
C GLU A 220 -3.77 1.90 -12.94
N ALA A 221 -4.11 2.87 -12.08
CA ALA A 221 -5.43 3.02 -11.51
C ALA A 221 -6.33 3.89 -12.41
N PRO A 222 -7.67 3.86 -12.23
CA PRO A 222 -8.60 4.65 -13.05
C PRO A 222 -8.40 6.17 -13.01
N ASP A 223 -7.72 6.70 -11.99
CA ASP A 223 -7.35 8.12 -11.89
C ASP A 223 -6.02 8.48 -12.57
N GLY A 224 -5.41 7.54 -13.29
CA GLY A 224 -4.11 7.69 -13.94
C GLY A 224 -2.91 7.48 -13.01
N THR A 225 -3.12 7.24 -11.71
CA THR A 225 -2.02 6.95 -10.79
C THR A 225 -1.39 5.60 -11.13
N ARG A 226 -0.07 5.57 -11.35
CA ARG A 226 0.68 4.33 -11.52
C ARG A 226 1.25 3.85 -10.20
N TRP A 227 0.86 2.64 -9.83
CA TRP A 227 1.17 2.04 -8.55
C TRP A 227 2.20 0.92 -8.67
N ALA A 228 3.21 0.94 -7.82
CA ALA A 228 4.17 -0.14 -7.59
C ALA A 228 3.71 -1.05 -6.45
N GLY A 229 3.22 -2.25 -6.78
CA GLY A 229 2.85 -3.27 -5.81
C GLY A 229 4.02 -4.16 -5.42
N VAL A 230 4.60 -3.96 -4.24
CA VAL A 230 5.69 -4.80 -3.73
C VAL A 230 5.10 -6.02 -3.00
N SER A 231 5.64 -7.19 -3.32
CA SER A 231 5.08 -8.49 -2.94
C SER A 231 6.16 -9.58 -2.94
N ALA A 232 5.84 -10.75 -2.41
CA ALA A 232 6.74 -11.90 -2.40
C ALA A 232 8.15 -11.61 -1.82
N VAL A 233 8.24 -10.67 -0.88
CA VAL A 233 9.52 -10.30 -0.24
C VAL A 233 9.93 -11.39 0.74
N HIS A 234 11.12 -11.94 0.55
CA HIS A 234 11.71 -12.93 1.44
C HIS A 234 13.21 -12.69 1.61
N VAL A 235 13.71 -12.92 2.82
CA VAL A 235 15.15 -12.98 3.12
C VAL A 235 15.43 -14.29 3.84
N VAL A 236 16.36 -15.08 3.29
CA VAL A 236 16.77 -16.35 3.89
C VAL A 236 17.24 -16.14 5.33
N GLU A 237 16.94 -17.09 6.20
CA GLU A 237 17.11 -16.95 7.65
C GLU A 237 18.53 -16.54 8.06
N SER A 238 19.55 -17.17 7.46
CA SER A 238 20.97 -16.91 7.73
C SER A 238 21.44 -15.51 7.34
N ALA A 239 20.65 -14.76 6.56
CA ALA A 239 20.99 -13.41 6.08
C ALA A 239 20.06 -12.32 6.63
N ARG A 240 19.15 -12.66 7.56
CA ARG A 240 18.23 -11.69 8.17
C ARG A 240 18.97 -10.64 9.01
N ARG A 241 18.27 -9.54 9.29
CA ARG A 241 18.75 -8.41 10.13
C ARG A 241 19.98 -7.67 9.60
N ARG A 242 20.32 -7.85 8.32
CA ARG A 242 21.42 -7.17 7.63
C ARG A 242 20.97 -6.03 6.71
N GLY A 243 19.70 -5.62 6.78
CA GLY A 243 19.14 -4.55 5.93
C GLY A 243 18.71 -4.98 4.52
N LEU A 244 18.98 -6.23 4.10
CA LEU A 244 18.73 -6.71 2.73
C LEU A 244 17.29 -6.51 2.23
N ALA A 245 16.28 -6.73 3.07
CA ALA A 245 14.88 -6.52 2.66
C ALA A 245 14.59 -5.05 2.31
N ARG A 246 15.18 -4.11 3.06
CA ARG A 246 15.00 -2.68 2.82
C ARG A 246 15.68 -2.26 1.52
N GLU A 247 16.92 -2.69 1.33
CA GLU A 247 17.70 -2.38 0.12
C GLU A 247 17.06 -2.98 -1.13
N LEU A 248 16.64 -4.25 -1.06
CA LEU A 248 15.90 -4.90 -2.14
C LEU A 248 14.61 -4.14 -2.47
N CYS A 249 13.78 -3.83 -1.48
CA CYS A 249 12.53 -3.10 -1.72
C CYS A 249 12.81 -1.72 -2.32
N ALA A 250 13.82 -1.00 -1.83
CA ALA A 250 14.22 0.29 -2.38
C ALA A 250 14.63 0.19 -3.85
N GLY A 251 15.39 -0.85 -4.22
CA GLY A 251 15.73 -1.15 -5.61
C GLY A 251 14.53 -1.52 -6.48
N LEU A 252 13.60 -2.30 -5.96
CA LEU A 252 12.33 -2.61 -6.65
C LEU A 252 11.50 -1.35 -6.90
N LEU A 253 11.51 -0.39 -5.97
CA LEU A 253 10.83 0.89 -6.13
C LEU A 253 11.54 1.79 -7.15
N THR A 254 12.87 1.79 -7.21
CA THR A 254 13.63 2.46 -8.29
C THR A 254 13.26 1.86 -9.66
N TRP A 255 13.25 0.54 -9.80
CA TRP A 255 12.81 -0.10 -11.04
C TRP A 255 11.37 0.27 -11.40
N ALA A 256 10.46 0.31 -10.41
CA ALA A 256 9.08 0.69 -10.66
C ALA A 256 8.94 2.16 -11.10
N HIS A 257 9.76 3.06 -10.55
CA HIS A 257 9.86 4.45 -10.97
C HIS A 257 10.23 4.58 -12.45
N GLU A 258 11.21 3.79 -12.91
CA GLU A 258 11.62 3.74 -14.33
C GLU A 258 10.47 3.26 -15.25
N HIS A 259 9.49 2.52 -14.68
CA HIS A 259 8.26 2.09 -15.37
C HIS A 259 7.06 3.03 -15.12
N GLY A 260 7.34 4.24 -14.61
CA GLY A 260 6.37 5.33 -14.44
C GLY A 260 5.56 5.28 -13.14
N ALA A 261 5.87 4.38 -12.20
CA ALA A 261 5.19 4.37 -10.91
C ALA A 261 5.55 5.60 -10.07
N THR A 262 4.53 6.29 -9.57
CA THR A 262 4.67 7.46 -8.68
C THR A 262 4.33 7.12 -7.24
N ARG A 263 3.54 6.07 -7.01
CA ARG A 263 3.14 5.61 -5.69
C ARG A 263 3.39 4.12 -5.54
N ALA A 264 3.59 3.66 -4.32
CA ALA A 264 3.82 2.26 -4.01
C ALA A 264 2.85 1.77 -2.95
N TYR A 265 2.51 0.49 -3.01
CA TYR A 265 1.72 -0.16 -1.97
C TYR A 265 2.28 -1.53 -1.61
N VAL A 266 1.94 -1.96 -0.40
CA VAL A 266 2.13 -3.31 0.11
C VAL A 266 0.86 -3.75 0.83
N GLN A 267 0.57 -5.05 0.78
CA GLN A 267 -0.52 -5.65 1.55
C GLN A 267 0.09 -6.63 2.55
N VAL A 268 -0.03 -6.31 3.83
CA VAL A 268 0.61 -7.01 4.93
C VAL A 268 -0.46 -7.56 5.85
N VAL A 269 -0.38 -8.85 6.16
CA VAL A 269 -1.25 -9.47 7.17
C VAL A 269 -1.07 -8.73 8.50
N ALA A 270 -2.17 -8.34 9.16
CA ALA A 270 -2.15 -7.37 10.27
C ALA A 270 -1.26 -7.80 11.45
N GLU A 271 -1.16 -9.11 11.68
CA GLU A 271 -0.35 -9.75 12.73
C GLU A 271 1.14 -9.80 12.39
N ASN A 272 1.55 -9.52 11.15
CA ASN A 272 2.95 -9.55 10.72
C ASN A 272 3.68 -8.25 11.11
N THR A 273 3.96 -8.10 12.41
CA THR A 273 4.63 -6.94 13.00
C THR A 273 6.02 -6.68 12.40
N ALA A 274 6.76 -7.73 12.05
CA ALA A 274 8.09 -7.59 11.44
C ALA A 274 8.03 -6.96 10.04
N ALA A 275 7.10 -7.41 9.19
CA ALA A 275 6.91 -6.81 7.87
C ALA A 275 6.38 -5.38 7.98
N ARG A 276 5.43 -5.13 8.90
CA ARG A 276 4.92 -3.77 9.17
C ARG A 276 6.04 -2.82 9.56
N ALA A 277 6.87 -3.18 10.54
CA ALA A 277 7.99 -2.36 10.98
C ALA A 277 9.01 -2.11 9.86
N LEU A 278 9.24 -3.10 8.98
CA LEU A 278 10.07 -2.91 7.79
C LEU A 278 9.50 -1.80 6.89
N TYR A 279 8.22 -1.91 6.51
CA TYR A 279 7.61 -0.95 5.59
C TYR A 279 7.41 0.44 6.23
N GLU A 280 7.08 0.52 7.51
CA GLU A 280 7.05 1.77 8.28
C GLU A 280 8.42 2.46 8.24
N SER A 281 9.52 1.71 8.41
CA SER A 281 10.89 2.24 8.29
C SER A 281 11.26 2.72 6.88
N MET A 282 10.43 2.41 5.88
CA MET A 282 10.58 2.82 4.48
C MET A 282 9.60 3.94 4.10
N GLY A 283 8.88 4.52 5.06
CA GLY A 283 7.93 5.61 4.82
C GLY A 283 6.53 5.16 4.40
N PHE A 284 6.24 3.85 4.39
CA PHE A 284 4.88 3.38 4.16
C PHE A 284 3.99 3.70 5.36
N VAL A 285 2.84 4.30 5.09
CA VAL A 285 1.79 4.58 6.08
C VAL A 285 0.56 3.72 5.79
N VAL A 286 -0.20 3.37 6.81
CA VAL A 286 -1.46 2.62 6.63
C VAL A 286 -2.44 3.46 5.82
N HIS A 287 -2.85 2.96 4.64
CA HIS A 287 -3.82 3.59 3.76
C HIS A 287 -5.24 3.14 4.10
N HIS A 288 -5.44 1.83 4.27
CA HIS A 288 -6.71 1.23 4.67
C HIS A 288 -6.51 -0.22 5.11
N ARG A 289 -7.57 -0.84 5.65
CA ARG A 289 -7.59 -2.28 5.92
C ARG A 289 -8.43 -2.99 4.86
N SER A 290 -8.14 -4.26 4.66
CA SER A 290 -8.93 -5.15 3.82
C SER A 290 -9.00 -6.52 4.46
N ARG A 291 -10.15 -7.19 4.34
CA ARG A 291 -10.36 -8.52 4.92
C ARG A 291 -10.65 -9.52 3.82
N TYR A 292 -10.08 -10.71 3.92
CA TYR A 292 -10.58 -11.84 3.14
C TYR A 292 -11.72 -12.50 3.90
N VAL A 293 -12.89 -12.55 3.29
CA VAL A 293 -14.07 -13.22 3.84
C VAL A 293 -14.56 -14.28 2.87
N ARG A 294 -15.21 -15.30 3.42
CA ARG A 294 -15.91 -16.31 2.64
C ARG A 294 -17.15 -15.71 2.00
N ALA A 295 -17.32 -15.90 0.69
CA ALA A 295 -18.44 -15.33 -0.05
C ALA A 295 -19.79 -15.84 0.48
N GLU A 296 -19.84 -17.10 0.92
CA GLU A 296 -21.01 -17.73 1.55
C GLU A 296 -21.48 -17.00 2.82
N HIS A 297 -20.56 -16.42 3.59
CA HIS A 297 -20.89 -15.66 4.80
C HIS A 297 -21.51 -14.28 4.49
N LEU A 298 -21.45 -13.81 3.24
CA LEU A 298 -22.09 -12.56 2.83
C LEU A 298 -23.58 -12.74 2.51
N LEU A 299 -23.99 -13.98 2.17
CA LEU A 299 -25.38 -14.32 1.85
C LEU A 299 -26.23 -14.71 3.08
N SER A 300 -25.60 -14.97 4.23
CA SER A 300 -26.32 -15.44 5.43
C SER A 300 -27.22 -14.40 6.10
N ARG A 301 -27.47 -13.24 5.46
CA ARG A 301 -28.36 -12.17 5.93
C ARG A 301 -29.85 -12.35 5.58
N ASN A 302 -30.25 -13.49 5.01
CA ASN A 302 -31.66 -13.76 4.68
C ASN A 302 -32.32 -14.83 5.56
N ARG A 303 -31.86 -15.02 6.80
CA ARG A 303 -32.63 -15.76 7.82
C ARG A 303 -32.72 -14.97 9.11
#